data_AF-A0A7S4RN30-F1
#
_entry.id   AF-A0A7S4RN30-F1
#
_cell.length_a   1.000
_cell.length_b   1.000
_cell.length_c   1.000
_cell.angle_alpha   90.00
_cell.angle_beta   90.00
_cell.angle_gamma   90.00
#
_symmetry.space_group_name_H-M   'P 1'
#
loop_
_entity.id
_entity.type
_entity.pdbx_description
1 polymer ?
#
loop_
_entity_poly.entity_id
_entity_poly.type
_entity_poly.pdbx_seq_one_letter_code
_entity_poly.pdbx_strand_id
1 'polypeptide(L)'
;NNAQLQHSRPINASYIPPSAFTKWKCSVPDTTLNDGFPILVTSESSLDDVNERLKKNGKDEIEMNRFRPNLVIRGGAKSNMKPFEEDTWKAIQINNVILYIVKGCPR
;
A
#
# COMPACT_ATOMS: atom_id res chain seq x y z
N ASN A 1 -15.03 -17.12 23.68
CA ASN A 1 -13.68 -17.47 23.19
C ASN A 1 -12.90 -16.19 22.90
N ASN A 2 -12.19 -15.66 23.89
CA ASN A 2 -11.59 -14.30 23.90
C ASN A 2 -10.09 -14.28 23.54
N ALA A 3 -9.59 -15.26 22.78
CA ALA A 3 -8.15 -15.37 22.51
C ALA A 3 -7.64 -14.44 21.39
N GLN A 4 -8.53 -13.86 20.57
CA GLN A 4 -8.15 -13.16 19.33
C GLN A 4 -7.76 -11.68 19.50
N LEU A 5 -7.98 -11.08 20.68
CA LEU A 5 -7.83 -9.63 20.90
C LEU A 5 -6.54 -9.19 21.61
N GLN A 6 -5.67 -10.11 22.06
CA GLN A 6 -4.53 -9.74 22.92
C GLN A 6 -3.43 -8.93 22.21
N HIS A 7 -3.41 -8.91 20.87
CA HIS A 7 -2.37 -8.23 20.08
C HIS A 7 -2.93 -7.32 18.98
N SER A 8 -4.23 -6.97 19.07
CA SER A 8 -4.81 -5.98 18.17
C SER A 8 -4.27 -4.58 18.50
N ARG A 9 -3.76 -3.89 17.49
CA ARG A 9 -3.33 -2.49 17.53
C ARG A 9 -4.23 -1.69 16.58
N PRO A 10 -5.11 -0.83 17.10
CA PRO A 10 -6.00 -0.04 16.27
C PRO A 10 -5.22 0.96 15.42
N ILE A 11 -5.71 1.21 14.20
CA ILE A 11 -5.15 2.25 13.34
C ILE A 11 -5.43 3.62 13.96
N ASN A 12 -4.46 4.53 13.86
CA ASN A 12 -4.65 5.91 14.30
C ASN A 12 -5.79 6.56 13.50
N ALA A 13 -6.79 7.09 14.22
CA ALA A 13 -8.00 7.67 13.65
C ALA A 13 -7.75 8.80 12.65
N SER A 14 -6.64 9.53 12.76
CA SER A 14 -6.26 10.58 11.81
C SER A 14 -5.98 10.06 10.40
N TYR A 15 -5.67 8.77 10.25
CA TYR A 15 -5.48 8.12 8.95
C TYR A 15 -6.73 7.42 8.44
N ILE A 16 -7.87 7.49 9.14
CA ILE A 16 -9.12 6.89 8.69
C ILE A 16 -9.92 7.97 7.95
N PRO A 17 -10.11 7.86 6.62
CA PRO A 17 -10.80 8.90 5.87
C PRO A 17 -12.29 8.90 6.23
N PRO A 18 -12.95 10.07 6.34
CA PRO A 18 -14.39 10.17 6.65
C PRO A 18 -15.30 9.39 5.66
N SER A 19 -14.82 9.21 4.43
CA SER A 19 -15.48 8.42 3.39
C SER A 19 -15.64 6.93 3.76
N ALA A 20 -14.78 6.41 4.65
CA ALA A 20 -14.89 5.04 5.16
C ALA A 20 -16.17 4.85 6.00
N PHE A 21 -16.63 5.88 6.73
CA PHE A 21 -17.78 5.79 7.63
C PHE A 21 -19.12 6.16 6.97
N THR A 22 -19.08 6.98 5.92
CA THR A 22 -20.30 7.58 5.34
C THR A 22 -20.80 6.81 4.12
N LYS A 23 -20.06 6.90 3.00
CA LYS A 23 -20.51 6.43 1.69
C LYS A 23 -20.38 4.91 1.51
N TRP A 24 -19.37 4.31 2.14
CA TRP A 24 -18.99 2.91 1.85
C TRP A 24 -19.07 1.99 3.07
N LYS A 25 -19.38 2.52 4.27
CA LYS A 25 -19.51 1.77 5.54
C LYS A 25 -18.47 0.64 5.68
N CYS A 26 -17.19 1.00 5.58
CA CYS A 26 -16.09 0.04 5.71
C CYS A 26 -15.81 -0.22 7.19
N SER A 27 -15.53 -1.47 7.55
CA SER A 27 -14.91 -1.80 8.84
C SER A 27 -13.47 -1.31 8.84
N VAL A 28 -13.08 -0.55 9.87
CA VAL A 28 -11.68 -0.16 10.06
C VAL A 28 -10.90 -1.41 10.51
N PRO A 29 -9.86 -1.83 9.76
CA PRO A 29 -9.07 -2.98 10.16
C PRO A 29 -8.13 -2.61 11.31
N ASP A 30 -7.86 -3.60 12.16
CA ASP A 30 -6.77 -3.51 13.13
C ASP A 30 -5.45 -4.01 12.53
N THR A 31 -4.34 -3.61 13.13
CA THR A 31 -3.00 -4.11 12.81
C THR A 31 -2.48 -5.00 13.93
N THR A 32 -1.49 -5.86 13.67
CA THR A 32 -0.87 -6.70 14.71
C THR A 32 0.64 -6.49 14.76
N LEU A 33 1.44 -7.10 13.89
CA LEU A 33 2.89 -6.92 13.83
C LEU A 33 3.34 -5.95 12.73
N ASN A 34 2.39 -5.48 11.90
CA ASN A 34 2.65 -4.55 10.80
C ASN A 34 3.09 -3.17 11.32
N ASP A 35 3.89 -2.46 10.52
CA ASP A 35 4.45 -1.17 10.89
C ASP A 35 3.46 -0.02 10.59
N GLY A 36 2.33 -0.03 11.30
CA GLY A 36 1.33 1.06 11.31
C GLY A 36 0.10 0.87 10.42
N PHE A 37 0.20 0.16 9.30
CA PHE A 37 -0.93 -0.09 8.39
C PHE A 37 -1.00 -1.56 7.95
N PRO A 38 -2.19 -2.10 7.68
CA PRO A 38 -2.38 -3.53 7.41
C PRO A 38 -1.95 -3.95 6.00
N ILE A 39 -1.94 -3.03 5.05
CA ILE A 39 -1.63 -3.27 3.64
C ILE A 39 -0.61 -2.24 3.17
N LEU A 40 0.49 -2.73 2.59
CA LEU A 40 1.43 -1.94 1.82
C LEU A 40 1.20 -2.17 0.32
N VAL A 41 0.99 -1.08 -0.42
CA VAL A 41 0.82 -1.07 -1.87
C VAL A 41 2.07 -0.49 -2.53
N THR A 42 2.44 -1.04 -3.68
CA THR A 42 3.51 -0.53 -4.55
C THR A 42 3.18 -0.83 -6.00
N SER A 43 3.95 -0.30 -6.95
CA SER A 43 3.78 -0.53 -8.37
C SER A 43 5.04 -1.09 -9.04
N GLU A 44 4.88 -1.85 -10.11
CA GLU A 44 6.02 -2.34 -10.91
C GLU A 44 6.82 -1.17 -11.51
N SER A 45 6.14 -0.12 -11.99
CA SER A 45 6.79 1.06 -12.56
C SER A 45 7.68 1.81 -11.56
N SER A 46 7.32 1.81 -10.27
CA SER A 46 8.17 2.39 -9.22
C SER A 46 9.43 1.57 -8.99
N LEU A 47 9.33 0.23 -9.02
CA LEU A 47 10.50 -0.63 -8.87
C LEU A 47 11.44 -0.51 -10.08
N ASP A 48 10.89 -0.43 -11.29
CA ASP A 48 11.67 -0.25 -12.51
C ASP A 48 12.51 1.03 -12.45
N ASP A 49 11.91 2.16 -12.04
CA ASP A 49 12.62 3.43 -11.88
C ASP A 49 13.69 3.36 -10.78
N VAL A 50 13.40 2.73 -9.64
CA VAL A 50 14.40 2.51 -8.58
C VAL A 50 15.58 1.68 -9.08
N ASN A 51 15.32 0.59 -9.80
CA ASN A 51 16.35 -0.27 -10.37
C ASN A 51 17.17 0.45 -11.45
N GLU A 52 16.54 1.28 -12.29
CA GLU A 52 17.26 2.11 -13.26
C GLU A 52 18.23 3.07 -12.57
N ARG A 53 17.81 3.70 -11.46
CA ARG A 53 18.67 4.56 -10.64
C ARG A 53 19.80 3.77 -9.98
N LEU A 54 19.55 2.56 -9.48
CA LEU A 54 20.58 1.71 -8.89
C LEU A 54 21.65 1.35 -9.91
N LYS A 55 21.23 0.92 -11.10
CA LYS A 55 22.12 0.58 -12.21
C LYS A 55 22.97 1.77 -12.66
N LYS A 56 22.39 2.96 -12.76
CA LYS A 56 23.13 4.22 -13.04
C LYS A 56 24.20 4.52 -12.00
N ASN A 57 24.00 4.07 -10.75
CA ASN A 57 24.95 4.21 -9.65
C ASN A 57 25.88 3.00 -9.47
N GLY A 58 25.93 2.07 -10.44
CA GLY A 58 26.81 0.90 -10.40
C GLY A 58 26.41 -0.16 -9.37
N LYS A 59 25.13 -0.20 -8.97
CA LYS A 59 24.59 -1.20 -8.04
C LYS A 59 23.74 -2.22 -8.79
N ASP A 60 23.63 -3.41 -8.21
CA ASP A 60 22.74 -4.46 -8.67
C ASP A 60 21.27 -4.08 -8.48
N GLU A 61 20.42 -4.63 -9.33
CA GLU A 61 18.97 -4.52 -9.24
C GLU A 61 18.45 -5.26 -7.99
N ILE A 62 17.34 -4.79 -7.46
CA ILE A 62 16.68 -5.40 -6.31
C ILE A 62 15.30 -5.93 -6.68
N GLU A 63 14.89 -6.97 -5.98
CA GLU A 63 13.58 -7.58 -6.14
C GLU A 63 12.51 -6.87 -5.30
N MET A 64 11.26 -6.99 -5.75
CA MET A 64 10.08 -6.43 -5.08
C MET A 64 9.93 -6.90 -3.62
N ASN A 65 10.39 -8.10 -3.29
CA ASN A 65 10.32 -8.67 -1.93
C ASN A 65 11.08 -7.84 -0.87
N ARG A 66 12.08 -7.04 -1.27
CA ARG A 66 12.80 -6.11 -0.39
C ARG A 66 11.89 -5.00 0.12
N PHE A 67 10.81 -4.72 -0.62
CA PHE A 67 9.82 -3.72 -0.24
C PHE A 67 8.76 -4.24 0.74
N ARG A 68 8.65 -5.57 0.90
CA ARG A 68 7.60 -6.28 1.66
C ARG A 68 6.17 -5.81 1.33
N PRO A 69 5.80 -5.58 0.05
CA PRO A 69 4.44 -5.18 -0.27
C PRO A 69 3.47 -6.34 -0.04
N ASN A 70 2.22 -5.99 0.26
CA ASN A 70 1.11 -6.95 0.22
C ASN A 70 0.45 -6.95 -1.16
N LEU A 71 0.45 -5.80 -1.84
CA LEU A 71 -0.16 -5.62 -3.15
C LEU A 71 0.80 -4.91 -4.09
N VAL A 72 1.04 -5.53 -5.24
CA VAL A 72 1.84 -4.96 -6.33
C VAL A 72 0.90 -4.66 -7.49
N ILE A 73 0.82 -3.40 -7.89
CA ILE A 73 0.02 -2.97 -9.02
C ILE A 73 0.87 -3.01 -10.28
N ARG A 74 0.41 -3.77 -11.26
CA ARG A 74 0.94 -3.76 -12.62
C ARG A 74 0.06 -2.86 -13.48
N GLY A 75 0.69 -2.01 -14.26
CA GLY A 75 -0.01 -1.31 -15.32
C GLY A 75 -0.57 -2.33 -16.32
N GLY A 76 -1.89 -2.36 -16.52
CA GLY A 76 -2.50 -3.21 -17.55
C GLY A 76 -1.91 -2.90 -18.93
N ALA A 77 -2.13 -3.77 -19.92
CA ALA A 77 -1.53 -3.65 -21.27
C ALA A 77 -1.79 -2.31 -22.02
N LYS A 78 -2.63 -1.42 -21.49
CA LYS A 78 -2.94 -0.09 -22.02
C LYS A 78 -2.64 1.07 -21.06
N SER A 79 -2.14 0.82 -19.85
CA SER A 79 -1.88 1.90 -18.90
C SER A 79 -0.42 2.34 -18.94
N ASN A 80 -0.19 3.61 -19.27
CA ASN A 80 1.09 4.29 -19.07
C ASN A 80 1.19 4.78 -17.61
N MET A 81 1.23 3.83 -16.66
CA MET A 81 1.38 4.18 -15.24
C MET A 81 2.79 4.71 -15.01
N LYS A 82 2.88 5.89 -14.40
CA LYS A 82 4.17 6.54 -14.12
C LYS A 82 4.78 5.98 -12.83
N PRO A 83 6.12 5.99 -12.69
CA PRO A 83 6.76 5.70 -11.42
C PRO A 83 6.20 6.60 -10.31
N PHE A 84 5.94 5.99 -9.14
CA PHE A 84 5.40 6.63 -7.94
C PHE A 84 3.98 7.22 -8.09
N GLU A 85 3.24 6.86 -9.16
CA GLU A 85 1.87 7.33 -9.33
C GLU A 85 0.95 6.85 -8.20
N GLU A 86 1.27 5.73 -7.56
CA GLU A 86 0.53 5.20 -6.42
C GLU A 86 0.45 6.16 -5.22
N ASP A 87 1.42 7.06 -5.06
CA ASP A 87 1.44 8.06 -3.99
C ASP A 87 0.32 9.12 -4.15
N THR A 88 -0.20 9.26 -5.37
CA THR A 88 -1.23 10.26 -5.70
C THR A 88 -2.65 9.72 -5.54
N TRP A 89 -2.81 8.40 -5.51
CA TRP A 89 -4.12 7.77 -5.45
C TRP A 89 -4.83 8.07 -4.13
N LYS A 90 -6.16 8.12 -4.17
CA LYS A 90 -7.00 8.29 -2.98
C LYS A 90 -7.59 6.98 -2.51
N ALA A 91 -7.93 6.11 -3.46
CA ALA A 91 -8.46 4.80 -3.18
C ALA A 91 -8.17 3.86 -4.35
N ILE A 92 -8.11 2.57 -4.04
CA ILE A 92 -8.05 1.47 -5.01
C ILE A 92 -9.30 0.63 -4.78
N GLN A 93 -10.05 0.35 -5.85
CA GLN A 93 -11.17 -0.58 -5.79
C GLN A 93 -10.78 -1.87 -6.50
N ILE A 94 -10.89 -2.99 -5.78
CA ILE A 94 -10.71 -4.33 -6.31
C ILE A 94 -12.00 -5.10 -6.05
N ASN A 95 -12.77 -5.36 -7.11
CA ASN A 95 -14.12 -5.92 -7.01
C ASN A 95 -15.01 -5.09 -6.05
N ASN A 96 -15.43 -5.68 -4.94
CA ASN A 96 -16.24 -5.06 -3.89
C ASN A 96 -15.42 -4.55 -2.69
N VAL A 97 -14.08 -4.62 -2.76
CA VAL A 97 -13.18 -4.15 -1.70
C VAL A 97 -12.62 -2.78 -2.08
N ILE A 98 -12.69 -1.83 -1.16
CA ILE A 98 -12.11 -0.49 -1.31
C ILE A 98 -10.96 -0.35 -0.31
N LEU A 99 -9.77 -0.06 -0.83
CA LEU A 99 -8.59 0.29 -0.06
C LEU A 99 -8.38 1.80 -0.14
N TYR A 100 -8.20 2.45 0.98
CA TYR A 100 -7.85 3.88 1.02
C TYR A 100 -6.34 4.05 1.15
N ILE A 101 -5.78 4.92 0.31
CA ILE A 101 -4.37 5.30 0.39
C ILE A 101 -4.28 6.51 1.31
N VAL A 102 -3.59 6.32 2.45
CA VAL A 102 -3.68 7.25 3.59
C VAL A 102 -2.35 7.90 3.94
N LYS A 103 -1.23 7.27 3.58
CA LYS A 103 0.12 7.77 3.85
C LYS A 103 1.13 7.06 2.94
N GLY A 104 2.15 7.78 2.49
CA GLY A 104 3.34 7.18 1.89
C GLY A 104 4.14 6.36 2.92
N CYS A 105 4.74 5.25 2.47
CA CYS A 105 5.58 4.40 3.31
C CYS A 105 7.02 4.95 3.31
N PRO A 106 7.52 5.51 4.43
CA PRO A 106 8.91 5.92 4.52
C PRO A 106 9.81 4.68 4.41
N ARG A 107 10.91 4.79 3.68
CA ARG A 107 11.94 3.74 3.56
C ARG A 107 13.29 4.23 3.99
#